data_AF-A0A0C9RXD2-F1
#
_entry.id   AF-A0A0C9RXD2-F1
#
_cell.length_a   1.000
_cell.length_b   1.000
_cell.length_c   1.000
_cell.angle_alpha   90.00
_cell.angle_beta   90.00
_cell.angle_gamma   90.00
#
_symmetry.space_group_name_H-M   'P 1'
#
loop_
_entity.id
_entity.type
_entity.pdbx_description
1 polymer ?
#
loop_
_entity_poly.entity_id
_entity_poly.type
_entity_poly.pdbx_seq_one_letter_code
_entity_poly.pdbx_strand_id
1 'polypeptide(L)'
;MHLQFVLILNPVFCFLGASGTHFIWNNETRLSQYQRAWNSMNKSLKSIYYQVKATSLMGISDGSPENVYKCWSVQYTDLNQSMETGMRNYYCALAPTMTVYFAKEPVKTVPTLNYTEKNGVEYEYNKAGDTGTDPVIFTDGKTCDLFSVPRLHTGKGCELWVNSE
;
A
#
# COMPACT_ATOMS: atom_id res chain seq x y z
N MET A 1 -28.45 49.30 -43.91
CA MET A 1 -28.17 48.84 -42.54
C MET A 1 -28.00 47.33 -42.60
N HIS A 2 -26.76 46.84 -42.73
CA HIS A 2 -26.46 45.40 -42.82
C HIS A 2 -25.87 44.94 -41.49
N LEU A 3 -26.58 44.03 -40.82
CA LEU A 3 -26.16 43.45 -39.55
C LEU A 3 -25.32 42.20 -39.86
N GLN A 4 -24.01 42.26 -39.64
CA GLN A 4 -23.14 41.09 -39.72
C GLN A 4 -23.26 40.30 -38.41
N PHE A 5 -23.80 39.09 -38.50
CA PHE A 5 -23.77 38.11 -37.42
C PHE A 5 -22.43 37.37 -37.47
N VAL A 6 -21.54 37.67 -36.52
CA VAL A 6 -20.31 36.90 -36.29
C VAL A 6 -20.66 35.74 -35.38
N LEU A 7 -20.72 34.53 -35.93
CA LEU A 7 -20.79 33.29 -35.14
C LEU A 7 -19.41 33.05 -34.51
N ILE A 8 -19.28 33.34 -33.21
CA ILE A 8 -18.11 32.93 -32.43
C ILE A 8 -18.35 31.47 -32.02
N LEU A 9 -17.82 30.54 -32.81
CA LEU A 9 -17.67 29.15 -32.41
C LEU A 9 -16.62 29.08 -31.30
N ASN A 10 -17.07 29.04 -30.04
CA ASN A 10 -16.22 28.65 -28.93
C ASN A 10 -15.88 27.15 -29.11
N PRO A 11 -14.62 26.78 -29.37
CA PRO A 11 -14.25 25.39 -29.24
C PRO A 11 -14.26 25.07 -27.74
N VAL A 12 -15.34 24.45 -27.29
CA VAL A 12 -15.34 23.71 -26.03
C VAL A 12 -14.31 22.60 -26.24
N PHE A 13 -13.08 22.85 -25.80
CA PHE A 13 -12.09 21.80 -25.60
C PHE A 13 -12.64 20.93 -24.47
N CYS A 14 -13.49 19.98 -24.84
CA CYS A 14 -13.71 18.81 -24.02
C CYS A 14 -12.34 18.17 -23.86
N PHE A 15 -11.72 18.36 -22.69
CA PHE A 15 -10.71 17.44 -22.21
C PHE A 15 -11.40 16.08 -22.20
N LEU A 16 -11.17 15.31 -23.26
CA LEU A 16 -11.26 13.85 -23.23
C LEU A 16 -10.23 13.45 -22.17
N GLY A 17 -10.65 13.46 -20.91
CA GLY A 17 -9.93 12.81 -19.85
C GLY A 17 -9.82 11.37 -20.31
N ALA A 18 -8.63 10.99 -20.80
CA ALA A 18 -8.30 9.61 -21.05
C ALA A 18 -8.81 8.85 -19.83
N SER A 19 -9.69 7.87 -20.02
CA SER A 19 -10.15 7.04 -18.92
C SER A 19 -8.89 6.42 -18.32
N GLY A 20 -8.39 6.99 -17.23
CA GLY A 20 -7.14 6.56 -16.65
C GLY A 20 -7.30 5.12 -16.24
N THR A 21 -6.69 4.20 -16.99
CA THR A 21 -6.66 2.77 -16.66
C THR A 21 -5.84 2.49 -15.40
N HIS A 22 -5.19 3.53 -14.84
CA HIS A 22 -4.33 3.47 -13.68
C HIS A 22 -4.81 4.45 -12.61
N PHE A 23 -4.69 4.05 -11.35
CA PHE A 23 -4.95 4.92 -10.22
C PHE A 23 -4.06 6.18 -10.29
N ILE A 24 -4.59 7.33 -9.86
CA ILE A 24 -3.88 8.62 -9.93
C ILE A 24 -2.53 8.63 -9.20
N TRP A 25 -2.37 7.75 -8.21
CA TRP A 25 -1.14 7.60 -7.45
C TRP A 25 -0.11 6.70 -8.16
N ASN A 26 -0.49 5.92 -9.16
CA ASN A 26 0.42 5.06 -9.91
C ASN A 26 1.16 5.89 -10.98
N ASN A 27 2.09 6.73 -10.53
CA ASN A 27 2.84 7.66 -11.36
C ASN A 27 4.29 7.84 -10.85
N GLU A 28 5.21 7.04 -11.37
CA GLU A 28 6.62 7.07 -10.97
C GLU A 28 7.26 8.45 -11.17
N THR A 29 7.06 9.06 -12.33
CA THR A 29 7.68 10.36 -12.69
C THR A 29 7.32 11.47 -11.70
N ARG A 30 6.12 11.45 -11.13
CA ARG A 30 5.64 12.50 -10.20
C ARG A 30 5.78 12.13 -8.73
N LEU A 31 5.68 10.85 -8.39
CA LEU A 31 5.46 10.40 -7.01
C LEU A 31 6.53 9.45 -6.48
N SER A 32 7.54 9.05 -7.28
CA SER A 32 8.58 8.10 -6.86
C SER A 32 9.24 8.42 -5.52
N GLN A 33 9.49 9.71 -5.23
CA GLN A 33 10.06 10.16 -3.97
C GLN A 33 9.25 9.77 -2.73
N TYR A 34 7.93 9.62 -2.88
CA TYR A 34 7.00 9.19 -1.83
C TYR A 34 6.63 7.71 -1.92
N GLN A 35 7.19 6.98 -2.88
CA GLN A 35 6.80 5.61 -3.22
C GLN A 35 7.96 4.64 -3.17
N ARG A 36 9.16 5.09 -2.79
CA ARG A 36 10.30 4.21 -2.59
C ARG A 36 10.03 3.28 -1.40
N ALA A 37 9.83 1.99 -1.68
CA ALA A 37 9.46 1.00 -0.68
C ALA A 37 10.49 0.87 0.45
N TRP A 38 11.78 1.07 0.13
CA TRP A 38 12.81 1.06 1.14
C TRP A 38 12.63 2.15 2.21
N ASN A 39 12.05 3.30 1.90
CA ASN A 39 11.77 4.33 2.91
C ASN A 39 10.72 3.84 3.92
N SER A 40 9.77 3.02 3.49
CA SER A 40 8.79 2.40 4.37
C SER A 40 9.38 1.26 5.23
N MET A 41 10.42 0.57 4.75
CA MET A 41 11.06 -0.53 5.49
C MET A 41 12.20 -0.05 6.41
N ASN A 42 13.00 0.91 5.95
CA ASN A 42 14.24 1.37 6.57
C ASN A 42 14.00 2.34 7.73
N LYS A 43 13.27 1.86 8.73
CA LYS A 43 12.90 2.60 9.92
C LYS A 43 13.74 2.15 11.10
N SER A 44 13.70 2.93 12.18
CA SER A 44 14.36 2.55 13.43
C SER A 44 13.84 1.19 13.90
N LEU A 45 14.73 0.36 14.46
CA LEU A 45 14.36 -0.92 15.08
C LEU A 45 13.39 -0.76 16.27
N LYS A 46 13.19 0.47 16.77
CA LYS A 46 12.21 0.77 17.82
C LYS A 46 10.84 1.17 17.27
N SER A 47 10.76 1.54 15.99
CA SER A 47 9.51 2.02 15.39
C SER A 47 8.52 0.87 15.21
N ILE A 48 7.33 1.04 15.77
CA ILE A 48 6.20 0.12 15.60
C ILE A 48 5.09 0.89 14.91
N TYR A 49 4.62 0.35 13.79
CA TYR A 49 3.55 0.92 12.98
C TYR A 49 2.27 0.13 13.23
N TYR A 50 1.15 0.83 13.32
CA TYR A 50 -0.15 0.26 13.59
C TYR A 50 -1.09 0.49 12.42
N GLN A 51 -1.82 -0.55 12.02
CA GLN A 51 -2.86 -0.40 11.01
C GLN A 51 -4.05 0.33 11.62
N VAL A 52 -4.24 1.58 11.22
CA VAL A 52 -5.33 2.42 11.74
C VAL A 52 -6.56 2.40 10.83
N LYS A 53 -6.38 2.03 9.56
CA LYS A 53 -7.47 1.94 8.58
C LYS A 53 -7.15 0.94 7.47
N ALA A 54 -8.15 0.21 7.03
CA ALA A 54 -8.08 -0.66 5.86
C ALA A 54 -9.40 -0.63 5.08
N THR A 55 -9.37 -0.88 3.77
CA THR A 55 -10.59 -0.98 2.94
C THR A 55 -11.22 -2.37 2.98
N SER A 56 -10.57 -3.35 3.60
CA SER A 56 -11.11 -4.68 3.87
C SER A 56 -10.47 -5.28 5.11
N LEU A 57 -11.25 -6.02 5.90
CA LEU A 57 -10.73 -6.78 7.04
C LEU A 57 -10.05 -8.05 6.54
N MET A 58 -8.87 -8.35 7.08
CA MET A 58 -8.23 -9.65 6.88
C MET A 58 -8.93 -10.68 7.78
N GLY A 59 -9.65 -11.64 7.17
CA GLY A 59 -10.32 -12.73 7.88
C GLY A 59 -9.54 -14.05 7.81
N ILE A 60 -9.91 -15.00 8.68
CA ILE A 60 -9.55 -16.41 8.49
C ILE A 60 -10.24 -16.93 7.21
N SER A 61 -9.59 -17.85 6.52
CA SER A 61 -9.98 -18.45 5.24
C SER A 61 -11.35 -19.17 5.21
N ASP A 62 -12.16 -19.08 6.26
CA ASP A 62 -13.51 -19.66 6.32
C ASP A 62 -14.62 -18.69 5.89
N GLY A 63 -14.30 -17.41 5.66
CA GLY A 63 -15.26 -16.40 5.22
C GLY A 63 -16.32 -16.05 6.27
N SER A 64 -16.16 -16.50 7.53
CA SER A 64 -17.06 -16.10 8.61
C SER A 64 -16.74 -14.66 9.05
N PRO A 65 -17.73 -13.74 9.02
CA PRO A 65 -17.53 -12.37 9.48
C PRO A 65 -17.16 -12.27 10.97
N GLU A 66 -17.27 -13.36 11.72
CA GLU A 66 -16.93 -13.43 13.14
C GLU A 66 -15.43 -13.61 13.38
N ASN A 67 -14.66 -14.15 12.42
CA ASN A 67 -13.25 -14.50 12.58
C ASN A 67 -12.29 -13.50 11.91
N VAL A 68 -12.44 -12.22 12.26
CA VAL A 68 -11.60 -11.12 11.72
C VAL A 68 -10.40 -10.82 12.62
N TYR A 69 -9.24 -10.54 12.01
CA TYR A 69 -8.08 -10.05 12.72
C TYR A 69 -8.12 -8.52 12.86
N LYS A 70 -7.76 -8.03 14.04
CA LYS A 70 -7.66 -6.60 14.39
C LYS A 70 -6.33 -6.32 15.08
N CYS A 71 -6.12 -5.07 15.46
CA CYS A 71 -4.96 -4.62 16.25
C CYS A 71 -3.64 -4.99 15.58
N TRP A 72 -3.58 -4.81 14.26
CA TRP A 72 -2.39 -5.12 13.49
C TRP A 72 -1.27 -4.13 13.83
N SER A 73 -0.09 -4.65 14.12
CA SER A 73 1.13 -3.88 14.21
C SER A 73 2.25 -4.55 13.42
N VAL A 74 3.20 -3.74 12.96
CA VAL A 74 4.35 -4.21 12.20
C VAL A 74 5.62 -3.50 12.65
N GLN A 75 6.70 -4.26 12.65
CA GLN A 75 8.07 -3.79 12.85
C GLN A 75 8.99 -4.51 11.86
N TYR A 76 9.93 -3.76 11.28
CA TYR A 76 10.97 -4.33 10.43
C TYR A 76 12.26 -4.53 11.23
N THR A 77 12.86 -5.71 11.10
CA THR A 77 14.13 -6.09 11.76
C THR A 77 15.08 -6.73 10.76
N ASP A 78 16.33 -6.98 11.18
CA ASP A 78 17.34 -7.70 10.38
C ASP A 78 17.53 -7.10 8.97
N LEU A 79 17.46 -5.77 8.89
CA LEU A 79 17.51 -5.03 7.63
C LEU A 79 18.89 -5.12 6.97
N ASN A 80 18.89 -5.38 5.68
CA ASN A 80 20.06 -5.30 4.82
C ASN A 80 19.84 -4.21 3.77
N GLN A 81 20.57 -3.11 3.93
CA GLN A 81 20.43 -1.93 3.07
C GLN A 81 20.91 -2.15 1.63
N SER A 82 21.96 -2.95 1.41
CA SER A 82 22.47 -3.16 0.04
C SER A 82 21.54 -4.03 -0.79
N MET A 83 20.88 -5.00 -0.15
CA MET A 83 19.92 -5.88 -0.81
C MET A 83 18.49 -5.33 -0.76
N GLU A 84 18.24 -4.34 0.09
CA GLU A 84 16.90 -3.83 0.45
C GLU A 84 15.96 -4.97 0.92
N THR A 85 16.47 -5.80 1.83
CA THR A 85 15.75 -6.94 2.43
C THR A 85 15.67 -6.82 3.95
N GLY A 86 14.86 -7.66 4.59
CA GLY A 86 14.85 -7.81 6.03
C GLY A 86 13.81 -8.82 6.50
N MET A 87 13.41 -8.68 7.76
CA MET A 87 12.34 -9.46 8.38
C MET A 87 11.20 -8.53 8.79
N ARG A 88 9.97 -8.94 8.48
CA ARG A 88 8.74 -8.28 8.91
C ARG A 88 8.16 -9.04 10.09
N ASN A 89 8.13 -8.40 11.25
CA ASN A 89 7.50 -8.90 12.46
C ASN A 89 6.11 -8.27 12.54
N TYR A 90 5.06 -9.07 12.40
CA TYR A 90 3.70 -8.57 12.56
C TYR A 90 2.99 -9.23 13.73
N TYR A 91 2.11 -8.46 14.37
CA TYR A 91 1.22 -8.93 15.42
C TYR A 91 -0.21 -8.58 15.06
N CYS A 92 -1.15 -9.47 15.38
CA CYS A 92 -2.58 -9.20 15.26
C CYS A 92 -3.36 -9.96 16.32
N ALA A 93 -4.61 -9.58 16.56
CA ALA A 93 -5.50 -10.24 17.50
C ALA A 93 -6.75 -10.75 16.79
N LEU A 94 -7.15 -11.99 17.09
CA LEU A 94 -8.43 -12.52 16.63
C LEU A 94 -9.56 -11.86 17.42
N ALA A 95 -10.46 -11.14 16.75
CA ALA A 95 -11.39 -10.23 17.40
C ALA A 95 -12.32 -10.88 18.46
N PRO A 96 -12.87 -12.10 18.28
CA PRO A 96 -13.70 -12.74 19.30
C PRO A 96 -12.98 -13.08 20.60
N THR A 97 -11.73 -13.55 20.52
CA THR A 97 -11.01 -14.10 21.69
C THR A 97 -9.92 -13.19 22.20
N MET A 98 -9.55 -12.17 21.43
CA MET A 98 -8.36 -11.34 21.63
C MET A 98 -7.06 -12.16 21.70
N THR A 99 -7.06 -13.39 21.20
CA THR A 99 -5.84 -14.20 21.07
C THR A 99 -4.88 -13.49 20.14
N VAL A 100 -3.67 -13.22 20.63
CA VAL A 100 -2.61 -12.57 19.87
C VAL A 100 -1.86 -13.61 19.04
N TYR A 101 -1.70 -13.29 17.75
CA TYR A 101 -0.89 -14.02 16.80
C TYR A 101 0.30 -13.18 16.39
N PHE A 102 1.38 -13.88 16.06
CA PHE A 102 2.64 -13.30 15.63
C PHE A 102 3.19 -14.11 14.47
N ALA A 103 3.79 -13.43 13.50
CA ALA A 103 4.73 -14.05 12.59
C ALA A 103 5.92 -13.15 12.30
N LYS A 104 7.00 -13.81 11.89
CA LYS A 104 8.26 -13.21 11.45
C LYS A 104 8.56 -13.76 10.06
N GLU A 105 8.46 -12.90 9.05
CA GLU A 105 8.49 -13.31 7.65
C GLU A 105 9.59 -12.56 6.90
N PRO A 106 10.27 -13.21 5.93
CA PRO A 106 11.20 -12.51 5.06
C PRO A 106 10.46 -11.49 4.20
N VAL A 107 11.10 -10.34 3.98
CA VAL A 107 10.56 -9.24 3.19
C VAL A 107 11.65 -8.61 2.32
N LYS A 108 11.29 -8.14 1.14
CA LYS A 108 12.18 -7.41 0.24
C LYS A 108 11.44 -6.34 -0.53
N THR A 109 12.17 -5.31 -0.97
CA THR A 109 11.64 -4.33 -1.93
C THR A 109 11.74 -4.86 -3.36
N VAL A 110 10.73 -4.61 -4.18
CA VAL A 110 10.68 -5.01 -5.60
C VAL A 110 10.06 -3.89 -6.44
N PRO A 111 10.44 -3.75 -7.72
CA PRO A 111 9.69 -2.92 -8.65
C PRO A 111 8.35 -3.59 -8.97
N THR A 112 7.28 -2.81 -9.03
CA THR A 112 5.94 -3.27 -9.43
C THR A 112 5.20 -2.19 -10.21
N LEU A 113 4.08 -2.53 -10.85
CA LEU A 113 3.28 -1.61 -11.66
C LEU A 113 4.08 -0.94 -12.81
N ASN A 114 5.06 -1.66 -13.36
CA ASN A 114 5.99 -1.20 -14.39
C ASN A 114 6.93 -0.06 -13.97
N TYR A 115 7.16 0.12 -12.67
CA TYR A 115 8.16 1.06 -12.18
C TYR A 115 9.57 0.52 -12.43
N THR A 116 10.52 1.43 -12.61
CA THR A 116 11.95 1.11 -12.54
C THR A 116 12.45 1.11 -11.10
N GLU A 117 11.96 2.05 -10.29
CA GLU A 117 12.22 2.15 -8.86
C GLU A 117 11.46 1.09 -8.07
N LYS A 118 12.08 0.61 -6.98
CA LYS A 118 11.45 -0.38 -6.10
C LYS A 118 10.37 0.27 -5.24
N ASN A 119 9.13 0.15 -5.69
CA ASN A 119 7.94 0.72 -5.04
C ASN A 119 7.03 -0.31 -4.36
N GLY A 120 7.34 -1.60 -4.43
CA GLY A 120 6.59 -2.67 -3.77
C GLY A 120 7.34 -3.27 -2.59
N VAL A 121 6.60 -3.67 -1.56
CA VAL A 121 7.08 -4.52 -0.48
C VAL A 121 6.53 -5.93 -0.71
N GLU A 122 7.40 -6.88 -0.99
CA GLU A 122 7.05 -8.30 -1.22
C GLU A 122 7.33 -9.13 0.04
N TYR A 123 6.36 -9.96 0.43
CA TYR A 123 6.42 -10.81 1.61
C TYR A 123 5.58 -12.07 1.45
N GLU A 124 5.89 -13.11 2.22
CA GLU A 124 5.01 -14.28 2.38
C GLU A 124 3.79 -13.90 3.23
N TYR A 125 2.58 -14.23 2.79
CA TYR A 125 1.34 -13.84 3.50
C TYR A 125 0.55 -15.02 4.06
N ASN A 126 1.04 -16.25 3.89
CA ASN A 126 0.44 -17.44 4.46
C ASN A 126 1.48 -18.54 4.72
N LYS A 127 1.07 -19.57 5.45
CA LYS A 127 1.93 -20.73 5.77
C LYS A 127 2.22 -21.65 4.59
N ALA A 128 1.54 -21.47 3.45
CA ALA A 128 1.82 -22.22 2.23
C ALA A 128 3.03 -21.66 1.46
N GLY A 129 3.54 -20.48 1.87
CA GLY A 129 4.66 -19.80 1.21
C GLY A 129 4.22 -18.93 0.04
N ASP A 130 2.92 -18.62 -0.09
CA ASP A 130 2.48 -17.70 -1.13
C ASP A 130 2.97 -16.29 -0.83
N THR A 131 3.45 -15.61 -1.86
CA THR A 131 3.97 -14.24 -1.77
C THR A 131 3.00 -13.21 -2.31
N GLY A 132 2.98 -12.04 -1.67
CA GLY A 132 2.19 -10.90 -2.07
C GLY A 132 3.06 -9.66 -2.11
N THR A 133 2.78 -8.78 -3.07
CA THR A 133 3.48 -7.50 -3.22
C THR A 133 2.48 -6.38 -3.01
N ASP A 134 2.77 -5.53 -2.01
CA ASP A 134 1.98 -4.34 -1.72
C ASP A 134 2.72 -3.10 -2.22
N PRO A 135 2.23 -2.44 -3.28
CA PRO A 135 2.78 -1.17 -3.73
C PRO A 135 2.61 -0.07 -2.67
N VAL A 136 3.65 0.72 -2.45
CA VAL A 136 3.56 1.95 -1.65
C VAL A 136 2.84 3.02 -2.46
N ILE A 137 1.68 3.45 -1.97
CA ILE A 137 0.95 4.62 -2.50
C ILE A 137 1.65 5.89 -2.02
N PHE A 138 1.99 5.92 -0.72
CA PHE A 138 2.68 7.04 -0.07
C PHE A 138 3.45 6.56 1.16
N THR A 139 4.64 7.10 1.39
CA THR A 139 5.37 7.05 2.66
C THR A 139 6.20 8.32 2.80
N ASP A 140 6.31 8.82 4.02
CA ASP A 140 7.31 9.85 4.39
C ASP A 140 8.53 9.22 5.11
N GLY A 141 8.53 7.88 5.26
CA GLY A 141 9.55 7.10 5.95
C GLY A 141 9.59 7.29 7.47
N LYS A 142 8.65 8.03 8.07
CA LYS A 142 8.72 8.44 9.48
C LYS A 142 7.41 8.34 10.24
N THR A 143 6.32 8.84 9.65
CA THR A 143 5.04 9.00 10.36
C THR A 143 4.00 8.00 9.87
N CYS A 144 3.91 7.75 8.56
CA CYS A 144 2.90 6.85 8.03
C CYS A 144 3.26 6.24 6.68
N ASP A 145 2.63 5.12 6.39
CA ASP A 145 2.62 4.49 5.08
C ASP A 145 1.19 4.20 4.65
N LEU A 146 0.93 4.42 3.36
CA LEU A 146 -0.28 4.03 2.69
C LEU A 146 0.10 3.00 1.62
N PHE A 147 -0.42 1.79 1.76
CA PHE A 147 -0.20 0.70 0.83
C PHE A 147 -1.44 0.45 -0.02
N SER A 148 -1.19 0.06 -1.28
CA SER A 148 -2.15 -0.68 -2.09
C SER A 148 -1.99 -2.16 -1.78
N VAL A 149 -3.10 -2.87 -1.63
CA VAL A 149 -3.14 -4.29 -1.26
C VAL A 149 -3.98 -5.05 -2.30
N PRO A 150 -3.42 -5.35 -3.48
CA PRO A 150 -4.19 -5.81 -4.63
C PRO A 150 -4.88 -7.17 -4.41
N ARG A 151 -4.34 -8.01 -3.52
CA ARG A 151 -4.97 -9.29 -3.19
C ARG A 151 -6.31 -9.13 -2.46
N LEU A 152 -6.61 -7.94 -1.92
CA LEU A 152 -7.83 -7.64 -1.19
C LEU A 152 -8.76 -6.73 -1.99
N HIS A 153 -10.03 -6.70 -1.57
CA HIS A 153 -11.05 -5.79 -2.09
C HIS A 153 -11.13 -5.73 -3.62
N THR A 154 -11.17 -6.89 -4.30
CA THR A 154 -11.26 -6.96 -5.78
C THR A 154 -10.15 -6.18 -6.52
N GLY A 155 -8.92 -6.19 -6.00
CA GLY A 155 -7.81 -5.45 -6.61
C GLY A 155 -7.63 -4.03 -6.08
N LYS A 156 -8.45 -3.59 -5.12
CA LYS A 156 -8.52 -2.19 -4.67
C LYS A 156 -8.31 -2.05 -3.15
N GLY A 157 -7.69 -3.06 -2.52
CA GLY A 157 -7.33 -3.02 -1.12
C GLY A 157 -6.40 -1.84 -0.82
N CYS A 158 -6.57 -1.19 0.33
CA CYS A 158 -5.65 -0.18 0.84
C CYS A 158 -5.51 -0.31 2.34
N GLU A 159 -4.32 -0.01 2.85
CA GLU A 159 -4.02 -0.02 4.29
C GLU A 159 -3.23 1.21 4.68
N LEU A 160 -3.65 1.88 5.75
CA LEU A 160 -2.96 2.99 6.37
C LEU A 160 -2.28 2.53 7.67
N TRP A 161 -0.97 2.69 7.70
CA TRP A 161 -0.11 2.33 8.82
C TRP A 161 0.51 3.60 9.40
N VAL A 162 0.45 3.75 10.72
CA VAL A 162 0.91 4.97 11.41
C VAL A 162 1.89 4.60 12.51
N ASN A 163 2.98 5.34 12.59
CA ASN A 163 3.97 5.21 13.66
C ASN A 163 3.35 5.60 15.01
N SER A 164 3.75 4.90 16.07
CA SER A 164 3.27 5.16 17.44
C SER A 164 4.02 6.26 18.19
N GLU A 165 5.12 6.74 17.64
CA GLU A 165 5.96 7.82 18.19
C GLU A 165 5.73 9.17 17.51
#